data_AF-H8KQ03-F1
#
_entry.id   AF-H8KQ03-F1
#
_cell.length_a   1.000
_cell.length_b   1.000
_cell.length_c   1.000
_cell.angle_alpha   90.00
_cell.angle_beta   90.00
_cell.angle_gamma   90.00
#
_symmetry.space_group_name_H-M   'P 1'
#
loop_
_entity.id
_entity.type
_entity.pdbx_description
1 polymer ?
#
loop_
_entity_poly.entity_id
_entity_poly.type
_entity_poly.pdbx_seq_one_letter_code
_entity_poly.pdbx_strand_id
1 'polypeptide(L)'
;MLGLYYRIWVDLIKGAKSRPENRNSWALQSFAFMSTAMAYNFSLIMTVIQKHIVGYYFYDVEFNFLPEYMANILTFVVSYALPCVLLNYFLIFYNYRYKELLKRYPSKEGKLFLTYFLISMLLPLVLLIGGIILNRLGLIS
;
A
#
# COMPACT_ATOMS: atom_id res chain seq x y z
N MET A 1 9.21 -5.04 15.36
CA MET A 1 8.69 -4.26 14.21
C MET A 1 7.40 -4.84 13.60
N LEU A 2 7.30 -6.15 13.31
CA LEU A 2 6.06 -6.76 12.78
C LEU A 2 4.80 -6.56 13.65
N GLY A 3 4.95 -6.30 14.94
CA GLY A 3 3.82 -6.08 15.85
C GLY A 3 2.93 -4.89 15.47
N LEU A 4 3.49 -3.78 14.96
CA LEU A 4 2.67 -2.66 14.51
C LEU A 4 1.89 -3.03 13.23
N TYR A 5 2.56 -3.65 12.27
CA TYR A 5 1.94 -4.17 11.05
C TYR A 5 0.76 -5.10 11.36
N TYR A 6 0.94 -6.09 12.25
CA TYR A 6 -0.15 -6.98 12.66
C TYR A 6 -1.27 -6.26 13.41
N ARG A 7 -0.96 -5.24 14.22
CA ARG A 7 -1.99 -4.42 14.89
C ARG A 7 -2.83 -3.64 13.89
N ILE A 8 -2.22 -3.02 12.88
CA ILE A 8 -2.94 -2.31 11.80
C ILE A 8 -3.85 -3.29 11.05
N TRP A 9 -3.34 -4.48 10.71
CA TRP A 9 -4.13 -5.53 10.06
C TRP A 9 -5.30 -6.03 10.88
N VAL A 10 -5.07 -6.31 12.16
CA VAL A 10 -6.13 -6.76 13.07
C VAL A 10 -7.20 -5.69 13.25
N ASP A 11 -6.79 -4.43 13.32
CA ASP A 11 -7.71 -3.30 13.42
C ASP A 11 -8.57 -3.15 12.16
N LEU A 12 -7.96 -3.28 10.98
CA LEU A 12 -8.67 -3.33 9.70
C LEU A 12 -9.68 -4.48 9.65
N ILE A 13 -9.24 -5.71 9.94
CA ILE A 13 -10.10 -6.89 9.82
C ILE A 13 -11.27 -6.83 10.81
N LYS A 14 -11.04 -6.39 12.05
CA LYS A 14 -12.11 -6.23 13.05
C LYS A 14 -13.10 -5.14 12.62
N GLY A 15 -12.61 -4.00 12.14
CA GLY A 15 -13.46 -2.93 11.60
C GLY A 15 -14.24 -3.34 10.35
N ALA A 16 -13.64 -4.14 9.46
CA ALA A 16 -14.33 -4.65 8.28
C ALA A 16 -15.42 -5.66 8.65
N LYS A 17 -15.16 -6.54 9.64
CA LYS A 17 -16.12 -7.56 10.11
C LYS A 17 -17.26 -7.00 10.95
N SER A 18 -17.10 -5.85 11.59
CA SER A 18 -18.16 -5.25 12.41
C SER A 18 -19.31 -4.67 11.57
N ARG A 19 -19.07 -4.41 10.28
CA ARG A 19 -20.10 -3.92 9.36
C ARG A 19 -20.88 -5.08 8.74
N PRO A 20 -22.22 -5.13 8.88
CA PRO A 20 -23.02 -6.24 8.37
C PRO A 20 -22.95 -6.38 6.84
N GLU A 21 -22.80 -5.26 6.12
CA GLU A 21 -22.63 -5.21 4.65
C GLU A 21 -21.40 -5.99 4.16
N ASN A 22 -20.37 -6.12 5.00
CA ASN A 22 -19.09 -6.72 4.62
C ASN A 22 -18.95 -8.19 5.01
N ARG A 23 -20.02 -8.84 5.49
CA ARG A 23 -19.96 -10.20 6.07
C ARG A 23 -19.31 -11.23 5.15
N ASN A 24 -19.54 -11.12 3.84
CA ASN A 24 -19.04 -12.07 2.84
C ASN A 24 -17.78 -11.58 2.10
N SER A 25 -17.45 -10.30 2.17
CA SER A 25 -16.41 -9.65 1.37
C SER A 25 -15.28 -9.03 2.18
N TRP A 26 -15.36 -9.04 3.53
CA TRP A 26 -14.39 -8.37 4.42
C TRP A 26 -12.94 -8.76 4.11
N ALA A 27 -12.68 -10.01 3.75
CA ALA A 27 -11.32 -10.50 3.50
C ALA A 27 -10.74 -9.86 2.25
N LEU A 28 -11.48 -9.89 1.14
CA LEU A 28 -11.07 -9.29 -0.12
C LEU A 28 -10.92 -7.77 0.00
N GLN A 29 -11.89 -7.10 0.64
CA GLN A 29 -11.82 -5.65 0.85
C GLN A 29 -10.63 -5.25 1.73
N SER A 30 -10.43 -5.94 2.86
CA SER A 30 -9.29 -5.67 3.75
C SER A 30 -7.97 -5.91 3.02
N PHE A 31 -7.91 -6.97 2.21
CA PHE A 31 -6.75 -7.29 1.41
C PHE A 31 -6.44 -6.23 0.35
N ALA A 32 -7.45 -5.79 -0.38
CA ALA A 32 -7.32 -4.74 -1.38
C ALA A 32 -6.87 -3.42 -0.73
N PHE A 33 -7.56 -2.94 0.30
CA PHE A 33 -7.23 -1.65 0.93
C PHE A 33 -5.82 -1.63 1.51
N MET A 34 -5.40 -2.69 2.21
CA MET A 34 -4.04 -2.72 2.75
C MET A 34 -2.99 -2.82 1.64
N SER A 35 -3.20 -3.69 0.65
CA SER A 35 -2.23 -3.88 -0.42
C SER A 35 -2.05 -2.62 -1.26
N THR A 36 -3.13 -1.88 -1.52
CA THR A 36 -3.07 -0.57 -2.18
C THR A 36 -2.28 0.44 -1.35
N ALA A 37 -2.59 0.59 -0.06
CA ALA A 37 -1.86 1.53 0.81
C ALA A 37 -0.37 1.19 0.90
N MET A 38 -0.03 -0.09 0.98
CA MET A 38 1.36 -0.55 0.98
C MET A 38 2.05 -0.32 -0.36
N ALA A 39 1.37 -0.55 -1.48
CA ALA A 39 1.92 -0.32 -2.81
C ALA A 39 2.28 1.16 -3.03
N TYR A 40 1.43 2.10 -2.59
CA TYR A 40 1.73 3.54 -2.63
C TYR A 40 2.91 3.93 -1.75
N ASN A 41 2.98 3.40 -0.53
CA ASN A 41 4.14 3.63 0.33
C ASN A 41 5.42 3.07 -0.30
N PHE A 42 5.35 1.88 -0.88
CA PHE A 42 6.49 1.22 -1.50
C PHE A 42 6.95 1.96 -2.75
N SER A 43 6.03 2.39 -3.62
CA SER A 43 6.39 3.19 -4.80
C SER A 43 7.03 4.53 -4.41
N LEU A 44 6.52 5.19 -3.36
CA LEU A 44 7.13 6.43 -2.85
C LEU A 44 8.55 6.20 -2.34
N ILE A 45 8.74 5.19 -1.47
CA ILE A 45 10.06 4.84 -0.93
C ILE A 45 11.02 4.50 -2.06
N MET A 46 10.60 3.67 -3.02
CA MET A 46 11.43 3.28 -4.17
C MET A 46 11.79 4.48 -5.04
N THR A 47 10.86 5.40 -5.27
CA THR A 47 11.14 6.63 -6.03
C THR A 47 12.23 7.47 -5.34
N VAL A 48 12.12 7.65 -4.02
CA VAL A 48 13.13 8.39 -3.24
C VAL A 48 14.48 7.69 -3.30
N ILE A 49 14.52 6.37 -3.13
CA ILE A 49 15.75 5.57 -3.20
C ILE A 49 16.39 5.67 -4.59
N GLN A 50 15.62 5.47 -5.65
CA GLN A 50 16.12 5.51 -7.03
C GLN A 50 16.68 6.88 -7.38
N LYS A 51 15.96 7.96 -7.01
CA LYS A 51 16.38 9.32 -7.33
C LYS A 51 17.59 9.80 -6.49
N HIS A 52 17.60 9.51 -5.19
CA HIS A 52 18.57 10.12 -4.27
C HIS A 52 19.71 9.21 -3.81
N ILE A 53 19.59 7.89 -3.98
CA ILE A 53 20.61 6.92 -3.55
C ILE A 53 21.28 6.25 -4.74
N VAL A 54 20.48 5.71 -5.67
CA VAL A 54 20.98 4.88 -6.78
C VAL A 54 21.35 5.73 -8.00
N GLY A 55 20.60 6.79 -8.28
CA GLY A 55 20.85 7.69 -9.41
C GLY A 55 20.31 7.18 -10.77
N TYR A 56 19.60 6.04 -10.80
CA TYR A 56 18.89 5.57 -11.99
C TYR A 56 17.60 4.83 -11.61
N TYR A 57 16.64 4.83 -12.53
CA TYR A 57 15.37 4.11 -12.41
C TYR A 57 15.53 2.69 -12.96
N PHE A 58 15.12 1.68 -12.18
CA PHE A 58 15.23 0.26 -12.58
C PHE A 58 13.92 -0.52 -12.47
N TYR A 59 12.85 0.13 -12.02
CA TYR A 59 11.49 -0.43 -12.07
C TYR A 59 10.77 0.01 -13.34
N ASP A 60 11.50 0.05 -14.45
CA ASP A 60 10.96 0.35 -15.76
C ASP A 60 10.82 -0.96 -16.54
N VAL A 61 9.66 -1.59 -16.35
CA VAL A 61 9.31 -2.79 -17.11
C VAL A 61 8.48 -2.32 -18.29
N GLU A 62 9.06 -2.34 -19.48
CA GLU A 62 8.36 -1.93 -20.69
C GLU A 62 7.54 -3.09 -21.27
N PHE A 63 6.24 -2.87 -21.43
CA PHE A 63 5.34 -3.79 -22.11
C PHE A 63 5.00 -3.25 -23.50
N ASN A 64 5.95 -3.37 -24.43
CA ASN A 64 5.89 -2.78 -25.78
C ASN A 64 4.76 -3.33 -26.69
N PHE A 65 4.04 -4.35 -26.25
CA PHE A 65 2.88 -4.92 -26.95
C PHE A 65 1.53 -4.37 -26.47
N LEU A 66 1.51 -3.50 -25.45
CA LEU A 66 0.30 -2.89 -24.90
C LEU A 66 0.24 -1.39 -25.18
N PRO A 67 -0.97 -0.79 -25.19
CA PRO A 67 -1.10 0.66 -25.13
C PRO A 67 -0.39 1.23 -23.91
N GLU A 68 0.27 2.38 -24.05
CA GLU A 68 1.10 3.02 -23.02
C GLU A 68 0.40 3.10 -21.64
N TYR A 69 -0.88 3.50 -21.62
CA TYR A 69 -1.66 3.55 -20.39
C TYR A 69 -1.78 2.19 -19.69
N MET A 70 -2.05 1.12 -20.45
CA MET A 70 -2.16 -0.24 -19.92
C MET A 70 -0.80 -0.79 -19.50
N ALA A 71 0.26 -0.49 -20.27
CA ALA A 71 1.63 -0.83 -19.94
C ALA A 71 2.01 -0.21 -18.58
N ASN A 72 1.78 1.09 -18.39
CA ASN A 72 2.08 1.80 -17.15
C ASN A 72 1.35 1.23 -15.93
N ILE A 73 0.06 0.89 -16.07
CA ILE A 73 -0.70 0.22 -15.00
C ILE A 73 -0.08 -1.14 -14.68
N LEU A 74 0.22 -1.94 -15.71
CA LEU A 74 0.77 -3.28 -15.51
C LEU A 74 2.15 -3.22 -14.85
N THR A 75 3.00 -2.28 -15.28
CA THR A 75 4.30 -2.00 -14.65
C THR A 75 4.12 -1.63 -13.19
N PHE A 76 3.16 -0.76 -12.86
CA PHE A 76 2.87 -0.45 -11.46
C PHE A 76 2.43 -1.69 -10.66
N VAL A 77 1.53 -2.48 -11.24
CA VAL A 77 1.00 -3.69 -10.60
C VAL A 77 2.12 -4.69 -10.34
N VAL A 78 2.95 -4.99 -11.34
CA VAL A 78 4.02 -5.98 -11.24
C VAL A 78 5.14 -5.50 -10.32
N SER A 79 5.57 -4.25 -10.47
CA SER A 79 6.73 -3.71 -9.75
C SER A 79 6.42 -3.37 -8.29
N TYR A 80 5.21 -2.89 -7.99
CA TYR A 80 4.87 -2.36 -6.66
C TYR A 80 3.71 -3.08 -5.98
N ALA A 81 2.60 -3.34 -6.68
CA ALA A 81 1.43 -3.93 -6.03
C ALA A 81 1.62 -5.42 -5.72
N LEU A 82 2.17 -6.19 -6.68
CA LEU A 82 2.39 -7.63 -6.57
C LEU A 82 3.26 -8.02 -5.38
N PRO A 83 4.44 -7.41 -5.13
CA PRO A 83 5.23 -7.75 -3.94
C PRO A 83 4.47 -7.46 -2.64
N CYS A 84 3.70 -6.36 -2.56
CA CYS A 84 2.87 -6.07 -1.40
C CYS A 84 1.73 -7.09 -1.21
N VAL A 85 1.06 -7.48 -2.30
CA VAL A 85 0.01 -8.50 -2.33
C VAL A 85 0.55 -9.83 -1.82
N LEU A 86 1.69 -10.30 -2.36
CA LEU A 86 2.31 -11.55 -1.95
C LEU A 86 2.70 -11.52 -0.48
N LEU A 87 3.36 -10.45 -0.03
CA LEU A 87 3.75 -10.28 1.36
C LEU A 87 2.53 -10.31 2.30
N ASN A 88 1.47 -9.59 1.95
CA ASN A 88 0.22 -9.58 2.72
C ASN A 88 -0.44 -10.95 2.77
N TYR A 89 -0.43 -11.68 1.66
CA TYR A 89 -0.97 -13.04 1.61
C TYR A 89 -0.22 -13.96 2.57
N PHE A 90 1.12 -14.03 2.46
CA PHE A 90 1.93 -14.92 3.28
C PHE A 90 1.94 -14.57 4.78
N LEU A 91 1.89 -13.27 5.11
CA LEU A 91 1.94 -12.85 6.50
C LEU A 91 0.59 -12.91 7.21
N ILE A 92 -0.52 -12.76 6.49
CA ILE A 92 -1.86 -12.61 7.11
C ILE A 92 -2.79 -13.76 6.77
N PHE A 93 -2.91 -14.13 5.50
CA PHE A 93 -3.96 -15.05 5.06
C PHE A 93 -3.50 -16.50 4.90
N TYR A 94 -2.22 -16.73 4.62
CA TYR A 94 -1.62 -18.06 4.52
C TYR A 94 -1.91 -18.88 5.77
N ASN A 95 -2.36 -20.13 5.60
CA ASN A 95 -2.77 -21.04 6.66
C ASN A 95 -3.75 -20.42 7.70
N TYR A 96 -4.60 -19.49 7.27
CA TYR A 96 -5.58 -18.81 8.13
C TYR A 96 -4.95 -18.09 9.34
N ARG A 97 -3.68 -17.66 9.24
CA ARG A 97 -2.94 -16.98 10.33
C ARG A 97 -3.67 -15.78 10.91
N TYR A 98 -4.49 -15.08 10.12
CA TYR A 98 -5.32 -13.97 10.59
C TYR A 98 -6.20 -14.36 11.80
N LYS A 99 -6.64 -15.62 11.91
CA LYS A 99 -7.45 -16.09 13.06
C LYS A 99 -6.66 -16.02 14.36
N GLU A 100 -5.39 -16.38 14.33
CA GLU A 100 -4.49 -16.29 15.50
C GLU A 100 -4.16 -14.84 15.82
N LEU A 101 -3.87 -14.03 14.79
CA LEU A 101 -3.58 -12.60 14.95
C LEU A 101 -4.74 -11.86 15.62
N LEU A 102 -5.99 -12.15 15.23
CA LEU A 102 -7.19 -11.55 15.81
C LEU A 102 -7.36 -11.84 17.31
N LYS A 103 -6.89 -13.00 17.78
CA LYS A 103 -6.89 -13.39 19.20
C LYS A 103 -5.75 -12.71 19.96
N ARG A 104 -4.59 -12.56 19.32
CA ARG A 104 -3.35 -12.08 19.96
C ARG A 104 -3.28 -10.56 20.08
N TYR A 105 -3.83 -9.82 19.12
CA TYR A 105 -3.71 -8.35 19.09
C TYR A 105 -5.05 -7.65 19.39
N PRO A 106 -5.03 -6.60 20.23
CA PRO A 106 -6.21 -5.77 20.47
C PRO A 106 -6.50 -4.90 19.25
N SER A 107 -7.78 -4.58 19.04
CA SER A 107 -8.21 -3.55 18.08
C SER A 107 -8.21 -2.18 18.72
N LYS A 108 -8.06 -1.13 17.92
CA LYS A 108 -8.35 0.26 18.26
C LYS A 108 -9.57 0.78 17.47
N GLU A 109 -10.59 -0.05 17.31
CA GLU A 109 -11.87 0.31 16.64
C GLU A 109 -11.73 0.82 15.20
N GLY A 110 -10.72 0.37 14.47
CA GLY A 110 -10.46 0.78 13.08
C GLY A 110 -9.71 2.10 12.92
N LYS A 111 -9.49 2.87 14.00
CA LYS A 111 -8.81 4.17 13.95
C LYS A 111 -7.35 4.03 13.53
N LEU A 112 -6.67 2.97 13.98
CA LEU A 112 -5.26 2.76 13.67
C LEU A 112 -5.06 2.48 12.18
N PHE A 113 -5.91 1.62 11.60
CA PHE A 113 -5.89 1.38 10.17
C PHE A 113 -6.26 2.65 9.38
N LEU A 114 -7.30 3.37 9.79
CA LEU A 114 -7.75 4.56 9.07
C LEU A 114 -6.65 5.63 9.01
N THR A 115 -5.98 5.91 10.14
CA THR A 115 -4.86 6.84 10.18
C THR A 115 -3.72 6.38 9.26
N TYR A 116 -3.35 5.09 9.31
CA TYR A 116 -2.33 4.54 8.43
C TYR A 116 -2.71 4.70 6.95
N PHE A 117 -3.93 4.33 6.58
CA PHE A 117 -4.43 4.40 5.21
C PHE A 117 -4.43 5.84 4.69
N LEU A 118 -4.98 6.78 5.47
CA LEU A 118 -5.03 8.20 5.09
C LEU A 118 -3.63 8.78 4.90
N ILE A 119 -2.69 8.51 5.81
CA ILE A 119 -1.30 8.97 5.67
C ILE A 119 -0.67 8.37 4.40
N SER A 120 -0.86 7.08 4.18
CA SER A 120 -0.27 6.36 3.03
C SER A 120 -0.79 6.88 1.69
N MET A 121 -2.06 7.32 1.63
CA MET A 121 -2.67 7.86 0.41
C MET A 121 -2.37 9.36 0.23
N LEU A 122 -2.38 10.14 1.31
CA LEU A 122 -2.21 11.60 1.25
C LEU A 122 -0.75 12.02 1.11
N LEU A 123 0.19 11.31 1.75
CA LEU A 123 1.60 11.70 1.73
C LEU A 123 2.18 11.75 0.30
N PRO A 124 2.00 10.72 -0.57
CA PRO A 124 2.47 10.80 -1.94
C PRO A 124 1.84 11.96 -2.73
N LEU A 125 0.55 12.24 -2.51
CA LEU A 125 -0.15 13.34 -3.17
C LEU A 125 0.42 14.71 -2.77
N VAL A 126 0.63 14.92 -1.46
CA VAL A 126 1.19 16.17 -0.93
C VAL A 126 2.60 16.39 -1.47
N LEU A 127 3.43 15.34 -1.52
CA LEU A 127 4.79 15.42 -2.06
C LEU A 127 4.79 15.70 -3.57
N LEU A 128 3.90 15.08 -4.33
CA LEU A 128 3.75 15.32 -5.76
C LEU A 128 3.35 16.79 -6.03
N ILE A 129 2.31 17.28 -5.37
CA ILE A 129 1.84 18.67 -5.52
C ILE A 129 2.93 19.65 -5.09
N GLY A 130 3.58 19.40 -3.95
CA GLY A 130 4.68 20.22 -3.46
C GLY A 130 5.84 20.27 -4.45
N GLY A 131 6.24 19.12 -5.01
CA GLY A 131 7.28 19.04 -6.05
C GLY A 131 6.91 19.83 -7.31
N ILE A 132 5.66 19.73 -7.78
CA ILE A 132 5.19 20.50 -8.94
C ILE A 132 5.23 22.01 -8.66
N ILE A 133 4.81 22.45 -7.48
CA ILE A 133 4.83 23.86 -7.09
C ILE A 133 6.27 24.38 -7.02
N LEU A 134 7.17 23.66 -6.34
CA LEU A 134 8.56 24.05 -6.21
C LEU A 134 9.29 24.12 -7.55
N ASN A 135 9.01 23.18 -8.46
CA ASN A 135 9.54 23.20 -9.83
C ASN A 135 9.02 24.43 -10.60
N ARG A 136 7.71 24.72 -10.54
CA ARG A 136 7.13 25.93 -11.15
C ARG A 136 7.72 27.24 -10.61
N LEU A 137 8.15 27.26 -9.34
CA LEU A 137 8.81 28.40 -8.71
C LEU A 137 10.32 28.47 -9.01
N GLY A 138 10.88 27.51 -9.76
CA GLY A 138 12.31 27.44 -10.08
C GLY A 138 13.21 27.10 -8.89
N LEU A 139 12.64 26.57 -7.80
CA LEU A 139 13.37 26.25 -6.57
C LEU A 139 14.05 24.88 -6.62
N ILE A 140 13.63 24.02 -7.54
CA ILE A 140 14.22 22.70 -7.80
C ILE A 140 14.26 22.44 -9.30
N SER A 141 15.36 21.86 -9.78
CA SER A 141 15.59 21.44 -11.18
C SER A 141 15.17 19.99 -11.40
#